data_AF-A0A376M8D1-F1
#
_entry.id   AF-A0A376M8D1-F1
#
_cell.length_a   1.000
_cell.length_b   1.000
_cell.length_c   1.000
_cell.angle_alpha   90.00
_cell.angle_beta   90.00
_cell.angle_gamma   90.00
#
_symmetry.space_group_name_H-M   'P 1'
#
loop_
_entity.id
_entity.type
_entity.pdbx_description
1 polymer ?
#
loop_
_entity_poly.entity_id
_entity_poly.type
_entity_poly.pdbx_seq_one_letter_code
_entity_poly.pdbx_strand_id
1 'polypeptide(L)' 'MLIGEKIRVIRESEDLTREEFCGLIDVPIGTLRRYETGRIENIGGEVLIKIVNHPRFFKYMNWLMTGKTNEAA' A
#
# COMPACT_ATOMS: atom_id res chain seq x y z
N MET A 1 -7.73 -6.12 9.51
CA MET A 1 -6.47 -5.51 9.05
C MET A 1 -6.68 -4.03 8.87
N LEU A 2 -5.80 -3.22 9.45
CA LEU A 2 -5.72 -1.78 9.15
C LEU A 2 -5.16 -1.59 7.74
N ILE A 3 -5.45 -0.44 7.13
CA ILE A 3 -5.00 -0.17 5.76
C ILE A 3 -3.48 -0.10 5.65
N GLY A 4 -2.78 0.35 6.71
CA GLY A 4 -1.32 0.32 6.78
C GLY A 4 -0.74 -1.09 6.81
N GLU A 5 -1.42 -2.04 7.46
CA GLU A 5 -1.02 -3.46 7.43
C GLU A 5 -1.20 -4.04 6.03
N LYS A 6 -2.26 -3.65 5.31
CA LYS A 6 -2.45 -4.07 3.91
C LYS A 6 -1.33 -3.56 3.01
N ILE A 7 -0.92 -2.31 3.17
CA ILE A 7 0.20 -1.73 2.41
C ILE A 7 1.50 -2.49 2.69
N ARG A 8 1.74 -2.88 3.95
CA ARG A 8 2.89 -3.70 4.31
C ARG A 8 2.88 -5.04 3.58
N VAL A 9 1.74 -5.73 3.53
CA VAL A 9 1.60 -7.01 2.82
C VAL A 9 1.86 -6.83 1.32
N ILE A 10 1.36 -5.75 0.70
CA ILE A 10 1.63 -5.45 -0.72
C ILE A 10 3.13 -5.29 -0.95
N ARG A 11 3.80 -4.50 -0.10
CA ARG A 11 5.24 -4.28 -0.20
C ARG A 11 6.04 -5.58 -0.07
N GLU A 12 5.70 -6.39 0.93
CA GLU A 12 6.37 -7.68 1.18
C GLU A 12 6.08 -8.70 0.07
N SER A 13 4.88 -8.68 -0.53
CA SER A 13 4.53 -9.54 -1.66
C SER A 13 5.24 -9.18 -2.96
N GLU A 14 5.83 -7.99 -3.03
CA GLU A 14 6.59 -7.48 -4.17
C GLU A 14 8.11 -7.55 -3.92
N ASP A 15 8.52 -8.13 -2.79
CA ASP A 15 9.90 -8.22 -2.32
C ASP A 15 10.62 -6.86 -2.27
N LEU A 16 9.86 -5.80 -1.92
CA LEU A 16 10.38 -4.44 -1.85
C LEU A 16 10.80 -4.05 -0.43
N THR A 17 11.91 -3.36 -0.32
CA THR A 17 12.25 -2.58 0.85
C THR A 17 11.31 -1.38 0.99
N ARG A 18 11.29 -0.76 2.18
CA ARG A 18 10.50 0.45 2.41
C ARG A 18 10.98 1.61 1.54
N GLU A 19 12.29 1.70 1.30
CA GLU A 19 12.90 2.75 0.49
C GLU A 19 12.47 2.63 -0.97
N GLU A 20 12.56 1.43 -1.55
CA GLU A 20 12.13 1.18 -2.93
C GLU A 20 10.64 1.43 -3.10
N PHE A 21 9.81 0.93 -2.17
CA PHE A 21 8.37 1.15 -2.23
C PHE A 21 8.02 2.64 -2.15
N CYS A 22 8.64 3.38 -1.23
CA CYS A 22 8.48 4.84 -1.11
C CYS A 22 8.90 5.59 -2.37
N GLY A 23 9.99 5.16 -3.02
CA GLY A 23 10.46 5.75 -4.28
C GLY A 23 9.46 5.55 -5.42
N LEU A 24 8.75 4.41 -5.45
CA LEU A 24 7.74 4.11 -6.48
C LEU A 24 6.45 4.90 -6.32
N ILE A 25 6.00 5.12 -5.08
CA ILE A 25 4.72 5.80 -4.80
C ILE A 25 4.89 7.26 -4.38
N ASP A 26 6.12 7.78 -4.36
CA ASP A 26 6.42 9.15 -3.95
C ASP A 26 5.81 9.52 -2.58
N VAL A 27 6.16 8.71 -1.57
CA VAL A 27 5.76 8.90 -0.17
C VAL A 27 7.00 8.87 0.72
N PRO A 28 7.14 9.77 1.70
CA PRO A 28 8.28 9.74 2.61
C PRO A 28 8.32 8.45 3.44
N ILE A 29 9.52 7.85 3.57
CA ILE A 29 9.73 6.61 4.34
C ILE A 29 9.26 6.68 5.79
N GLY A 30 9.43 7.83 6.45
CA GLY A 30 8.95 8.04 7.81
C GLY A 30 7.43 7.94 7.91
N THR A 31 6.72 8.42 6.88
CA THR A 31 5.26 8.36 6.78
C THR A 31 4.81 6.92 6.51
N LEU A 32 5.43 6.23 5.55
CA LEU A 32 5.14 4.81 5.28
C LEU A 32 5.34 3.95 6.53
N ARG A 33 6.45 4.14 7.25
CA ARG A 33 6.72 3.40 8.49
C ARG A 33 5.61 3.60 9.53
N ARG A 34 5.11 4.82 9.70
CA ARG A 34 4.02 5.11 10.66
C ARG A 34 2.70 4.47 10.24
N TYR A 35 2.42 4.40 8.94
CA TYR A 35 1.26 3.66 8.42
C TYR A 35 1.39 2.16 8.70
N GLU A 36 2.52 1.54 8.32
CA GLU A 36 2.72 0.10 8.49
C GLU A 36 2.72 -0.37 9.95
N THR A 37 3.15 0.49 10.89
CA THR A 37 3.15 0.17 12.33
C THR A 37 1.83 0.56 13.03
N GLY A 38 0.82 1.04 12.31
CA GLY A 38 -0.45 1.50 12.90
C GLY A 38 -0.33 2.77 13.74
N ARG A 39 0.80 3.48 13.70
CA ARG A 39 0.99 4.75 14.44
C ARG A 39 0.19 5.89 13.82
N ILE A 40 -0.14 5.76 12.53
CA ILE A 40 -1.18 6.53 11.85
C ILE A 40 -2.15 5.54 11.24
N GLU A 41 -3.36 5.47 11.79
CA GLU A 41 -4.40 4.55 11.31
C GLU A 41 -5.11 5.07 10.05
N ASN A 42 -5.25 6.40 9.95
CA ASN A 42 -5.92 7.06 8.84
C ASN A 42 -4.91 7.46 7.76
N ILE A 43 -4.97 6.77 6.62
CA ILE A 43 -4.14 7.08 5.47
C ILE A 43 -4.86 8.09 4.58
N GLY A 44 -4.14 9.14 4.16
CA GLY A 44 -4.68 10.13 3.24
C GLY A 44 -5.06 9.50 1.89
N GLY A 45 -6.21 9.88 1.34
CA GLY A 45 -6.70 9.34 0.08
C GLY A 45 -5.70 9.46 -1.08
N GLU A 46 -4.89 10.52 -1.09
CA GLU A 46 -3.84 10.72 -2.10
C GLU A 46 -2.82 9.56 -2.13
N VAL A 47 -2.38 9.08 -0.97
CA VAL A 47 -1.44 7.94 -0.89
C VAL A 47 -2.06 6.68 -1.47
N LEU A 48 -3.34 6.43 -1.19
CA LEU A 48 -4.07 5.30 -1.74
C LEU A 48 -4.17 5.40 -3.27
N ILE A 49 -4.51 6.59 -3.78
CA ILE A 49 -4.57 6.87 -5.22
C ILE A 49 -3.21 6.61 -5.89
N LYS A 50 -2.10 7.06 -5.28
CA LYS A 50 -0.74 6.79 -5.80
C LYS A 50 -0.44 5.29 -5.86
N ILE A 51 -0.84 4.52 -4.84
CA ILE A 51 -0.65 3.07 -4.82
C ILE A 51 -1.50 2.40 -5.90
N VAL A 52 -2.82 2.64 -5.93
CA VAL A 52 -3.71 1.90 -6.85
C VAL A 52 -3.49 2.25 -8.33
N ASN A 53 -3.05 3.47 -8.64
CA ASN A 53 -2.74 3.86 -10.02
C ASN A 53 -1.34 3.46 -10.48
N HIS A 54 -0.48 2.97 -9.58
CA HIS A 54 0.84 2.52 -9.97
C HIS A 54 0.72 1.18 -10.75
N PRO A 55 1.29 1.05 -11.96
CA PRO A 55 1.13 -0.14 -12.81
C PRO A 55 1.47 -1.46 -12.11
N ARG A 56 2.49 -1.43 -11.24
CA ARG A 56 2.92 -2.60 -10.45
C ARG A 56 1.92 -3.01 -9.37
N PHE A 57 1.19 -2.06 -8.81
CA PHE A 57 0.34 -2.28 -7.64
C PHE A 57 -1.16 -2.29 -7.95
N PHE A 58 -1.56 -1.95 -9.18
CA PHE A 58 -2.96 -1.93 -9.64
C PHE A 58 -3.70 -3.25 -9.34
N LYS A 59 -3.03 -4.40 -9.47
CA LYS A 59 -3.58 -5.73 -9.15
C LYS A 59 -4.08 -5.88 -7.71
N TYR A 60 -3.59 -5.06 -6.78
CA TYR A 60 -3.99 -5.08 -5.37
C TYR A 60 -5.18 -4.16 -5.06
N MET A 61 -5.66 -3.35 -6.01
CA MET A 61 -6.71 -2.35 -5.79
C MET A 61 -7.95 -2.93 -5.12
N ASN A 62 -8.52 -4.01 -5.65
CA ASN A 62 -9.75 -4.59 -5.11
C ASN A 62 -9.54 -5.06 -3.66
N TRP A 63 -8.42 -5.74 -3.40
CA TRP A 63 -8.11 -6.25 -2.06
C TRP A 63 -7.83 -5.13 -1.06
N LEU A 64 -7.11 -4.07 -1.48
CA LEU A 64 -6.82 -2.91 -0.64
C LEU A 64 -8.11 -2.22 -0.19
N MET A 65 -9.04 -1.99 -1.14
CA MET A 65 -10.27 -1.22 -0.92
C MET A 65 -11.40 -2.02 -0.28
N THR A 66 -11.66 -3.26 -0.73
CA THR A 66 -12.83 -4.05 -0.32
C THR A 66 -12.48 -5.23 0.60
N GLY A 67 -11.19 -5.57 0.70
CA GLY A 67 -10.74 -6.77 1.42
C GLY A 67 -11.01 -8.08 0.68
N LYS A 68 -11.63 -8.03 -0.51
CA LYS A 68 -11.85 -9.20 -1.35
C LYS A 68 -10.75 -9.28 -2.40
N THR A 69 -10.18 -10.47 -2.58
CA THR A 69 -9.35 -10.75 -3.74
C THR A 69 -10.23 -10.86 -4.97
N ASN A 70 -9.80 -10.30 -6.10
CA ASN A 70 -10.49 -10.52 -7.36
C ASN A 70 -10.09 -11.90 -7.89
N GLU A 71 -10.80 -12.96 -7.51
CA GLU A 71 -10.76 -14.24 -8.23
C GLU A 71 -11.61 -14.13 -9.50
N ALA A 72 -11.16 -13.30 -10.45
CA ALA A 72 -11.73 -13.27 -11.79
C ALA A 72 -10.78 -12.53 -12.74
N ALA A 73 -9.79 -13.28 -13.25
CA ALA A 73 -9.35 -13.32 -14.65
C ALA A 73 -7.97 -13.99 -14.74
#